data_AF-A0A1S9BRP2-F1
#
_entry.id   AF-A0A1S9BRP2-F1
#
_cell.length_a   1.000
_cell.length_b   1.000
_cell.length_c   1.000
_cell.angle_alpha   90.00
_cell.angle_beta   90.00
_cell.angle_gamma   90.00
#
_symmetry.space_group_name_H-M   'P 1'
#
loop_
_entity.id
_entity.type
_entity.pdbx_description
1 polymer ?
#
loop_
_entity_poly.entity_id
_entity_poly.type
_entity_poly.pdbx_seq_one_letter_code
_entity_poly.pdbx_strand_id
1 'polypeptide(L)' 'MAKERKPRDISGEKGKKASFYVLTEMRQHASWQGRAIWIEKDKEIEFKSALELLFFIDDALNTV' A
#
# COMPACT_ATOMS: atom_id res chain seq x y z
N MET A 1 -0.41 14.24 29.18
CA MET A 1 0.58 13.21 28.76
C MET A 1 -0.07 12.36 27.67
N ALA A 2 0.32 12.52 26.40
CA ALA A 2 -0.20 11.68 25.31
C ALA A 2 0.39 10.26 25.46
N LYS A 3 -0.48 9.26 25.54
CA LYS A 3 -0.07 7.85 25.70
C LYS A 3 0.57 7.38 24.39
N GLU A 4 1.86 7.05 24.42
CA GLU A 4 2.60 6.53 23.28
C GLU A 4 1.95 5.21 22.83
N ARG A 5 1.35 5.21 21.63
CA ARG A 5 0.73 4.02 21.06
C ARG A 5 1.82 3.28 20.29
N LYS A 6 2.26 2.12 20.79
CA LYS A 6 3.10 1.22 20.00
C LYS A 6 2.41 0.94 18.65
N PRO A 7 3.11 1.08 17.51
CA PRO A 7 2.57 0.69 16.22
C PRO A 7 2.11 -0.75 16.29
N ARG A 8 0.94 -1.03 15.72
CA ARG A 8 0.44 -2.40 15.58
C ARG A 8 1.40 -3.13 14.64
N ASP A 9 1.91 -4.29 15.07
CA ASP A 9 2.68 -5.16 14.19
C ASP A 9 1.72 -5.80 13.18
N ILE A 10 1.90 -5.45 11.91
CA ILE A 10 1.11 -5.93 10.77
C ILE A 10 1.92 -6.87 9.87
N SER A 11 3.17 -7.17 10.22
CA SER A 11 4.08 -7.95 9.36
C SER A 11 3.59 -9.37 9.05
N GLY A 12 2.78 -9.94 9.94
CA GLY A 12 2.14 -11.24 9.77
C GLY A 12 0.72 -11.20 9.20
N GLU A 13 0.13 -10.00 9.01
CA GLU A 13 -1.24 -9.88 8.50
C GLU A 13 -1.23 -10.02 6.97
N LYS A 14 -1.77 -11.14 6.47
CA LYS A 14 -1.97 -11.37 5.04
C LYS A 14 -3.43 -11.28 4.65
N GLY A 15 -3.71 -10.57 3.56
CA GLY A 15 -5.01 -10.51 2.92
C GLY A 15 -5.40 -11.86 2.31
N LYS A 16 -6.70 -12.05 2.05
CA LYS A 16 -7.20 -13.29 1.44
C LYS A 16 -6.83 -13.45 -0.04
N LYS A 17 -6.64 -12.34 -0.76
CA LYS A 17 -6.36 -12.31 -2.21
C LYS A 17 -4.96 -11.79 -2.52
N ALA A 18 -4.60 -10.67 -1.93
CA ALA A 18 -3.29 -10.05 -2.06
C ALA A 18 -3.06 -9.11 -0.87
N SER A 19 -1.79 -8.86 -0.54
CA SER A 19 -1.38 -8.01 0.56
C SER A 19 -0.41 -6.93 0.06
N PHE A 20 -0.67 -5.67 0.41
CA PHE A 20 0.12 -4.55 -0.07
C PHE A 20 0.59 -3.69 1.09
N TYR A 21 1.88 -3.33 1.09
CA TYR A 21 2.37 -2.22 1.88
C TYR A 21 2.28 -0.95 1.06
N VAL A 22 1.64 0.09 1.60
CA VAL A 22 1.50 1.39 0.95
C VAL A 22 2.18 2.44 1.80
N LEU A 23 3.27 3.00 1.28
CA LEU A 23 3.94 4.15 1.85
C LEU A 23 3.43 5.41 1.17
N THR A 24 2.60 6.18 1.88
CA THR A 24 2.16 7.49 1.41
C THR A 24 3.21 8.54 1.76
N GLU A 25 3.92 9.04 0.76
CA GLU A 25 4.97 10.05 0.92
C GLU A 25 4.40 11.46 0.78
N MET A 26 3.44 11.66 -0.12
CA MET A 26 2.76 12.94 -0.33
C MET A 26 1.24 12.79 -0.40
N ARG A 27 0.55 13.87 -0.06
CA ARG A 27 -0.92 13.98 -0.08
C ARG A 27 -1.41 15.25 -0.79
N GLN A 28 -0.64 15.73 -1.75
CA GLN A 28 -0.92 16.98 -2.45
C GLN A 28 -2.04 16.77 -3.48
N HIS A 29 -2.75 17.85 -3.83
CA HIS A 29 -3.83 17.84 -4.82
C HIS A 29 -4.97 16.86 -4.52
N ALA A 30 -5.29 16.67 -3.22
CA ALA A 30 -6.30 15.73 -2.76
C ALA A 30 -6.09 14.29 -3.26
N SER A 31 -4.84 13.91 -3.51
CA SER A 31 -4.45 12.58 -3.99
C SER A 31 -3.29 12.04 -3.15
N TRP A 32 -3.08 10.73 -3.16
CA TRP A 32 -1.93 10.11 -2.52
C TRP A 32 -0.84 9.87 -3.56
N GLN A 33 0.41 10.08 -3.16
CA GLN A 33 1.60 9.73 -3.94
C GLN A 33 2.62 9.04 -3.03
N GLY A 34 3.38 8.13 -3.60
CA GLY A 34 4.39 7.39 -2.87
C GLY A 34 4.64 6.02 -3.50
N ARG A 35 4.82 5.01 -2.65
CA ARG A 35 5.25 3.66 -3.07
C ARG A 35 4.34 2.58 -2.56
N ALA A 36 4.12 1.55 -3.36
CA ALA A 36 3.36 0.37 -2.98
C ALA A 36 4.14 -0.90 -3.30
N ILE A 37 4.18 -1.83 -2.35
CA ILE A 37 4.85 -3.12 -2.48
C ILE A 37 3.82 -4.23 -2.35
N TRP A 38 3.73 -5.08 -3.37
CA TRP A 38 2.97 -6.31 -3.30
C TRP A 38 3.82 -7.39 -2.62
N ILE A 39 3.39 -7.79 -1.42
CA ILE A 39 4.15 -8.67 -0.52
C ILE A 39 4.35 -10.06 -1.11
N GLU A 40 3.35 -10.61 -1.80
CA GLU A 40 3.44 -11.99 -2.30
C GLU A 40 4.31 -12.14 -3.56
N LYS A 41 4.46 -11.09 -4.38
CA LYS A 41 5.27 -11.12 -5.61
C LYS A 41 6.53 -10.26 -5.57
N ASP A 42 6.82 -9.63 -4.43
CA ASP A 42 7.94 -8.70 -4.24
C ASP A 42 7.99 -7.61 -5.33
N LYS A 43 6.81 -7.17 -5.78
CA LYS A 43 6.64 -6.18 -6.85
C LYS A 43 6.41 -4.81 -6.23
N GLU A 44 7.36 -3.90 -6.43
CA GLU A 44 7.25 -2.51 -5.99
C GLU A 44 6.88 -1.59 -7.15
N ILE A 45 6.04 -0.59 -6.87
CA ILE A 45 5.74 0.51 -7.78
C ILE A 45 5.80 1.85 -7.06
N GLU A 46 6.19 2.88 -7.80
CA GLU A 46 5.93 4.28 -7.45
C GLU A 46 4.61 4.70 -8.09
N PHE A 47 3.71 5.30 -7.30
CA PHE A 47 2.45 5.84 -7.78
C PHE A 47 2.40 7.35 -7.59
N LYS A 48 1.96 8.06 -8.64
CA LYS A 48 1.81 9.53 -8.65
C LYS A 48 0.38 9.98 -8.37
N SER A 49 -0.54 9.03 -8.22
CA SER A 49 -1.91 9.30 -7.81
C SER A 49 -2.55 8.09 -7.13
N ALA A 50 -3.60 8.34 -6.35
CA ALA A 50 -4.41 7.27 -5.79
C ALA A 50 -5.03 6.37 -6.89
N LEU A 51 -5.27 6.90 -8.09
CA LEU A 51 -5.79 6.12 -9.22
C LEU A 51 -4.75 5.13 -9.77
N GLU A 52 -3.48 5.54 -9.89
CA GLU A 52 -2.39 4.64 -10.27
C GLU A 52 -2.22 3.49 -9.26
N LEU A 53 -2.36 3.79 -7.96
CA LEU A 53 -2.37 2.76 -6.92
C LEU A 53 -3.53 1.76 -7.11
N LEU A 54 -4.73 2.25 -7.46
CA LEU A 54 -5.88 1.37 -7.72
C LEU A 54 -5.66 0.48 -8.94
N PHE A 55 -5.09 1.01 -10.04
CA PHE A 55 -4.77 0.18 -11.20
C PHE A 55 -3.75 -0.91 -10.89
N PHE A 56 -2.76 -0.63 -10.04
CA PHE A 56 -1.81 -1.63 -9.61
C PHE A 56 -2.47 -2.74 -8.78
N ILE A 57 -3.38 -2.38 -7.88
CA ILE A 57 -4.15 -3.36 -7.11
C ILE A 57 -5.04 -4.19 -8.04
N ASP A 58 -5.68 -3.56 -9.03
CA ASP A 58 -6.52 -4.25 -10.02
C ASP A 58 -5.70 -5.24 -10.86
N ASP A 59 -4.54 -4.83 -11.38
CA ASP A 59 -3.58 -5.71 -12.08
C ASP A 59 -3.17 -6.91 -11.22
N ALA A 60 -2.84 -6.65 -9.95
CA ALA A 60 -2.47 -7.70 -9.00
C ALA A 60 -3.63 -8.68 -8.76
N LEU A 61 -4.87 -8.20 -8.64
CA LEU A 61 -6.06 -9.04 -8.45
C LEU A 61 -6.44 -9.84 -9.69
N ASN A 62 -6.15 -9.34 -10.90
CA ASN A 62 -6.37 -10.05 -12.17
C ASN A 62 -5.28 -11.10 -12.46
N THR A 63 -4.12 -10.99 -11.81
CA THR A 63 -3.01 -11.95 -11.96
C THR A 63 -3.06 -13.10 -10.93
N VAL A 64 -4.11 -13.18 -10.11
CA VAL A 64 -4.30 -14.23 -9.07
C VAL A 64 -5.41 -15.19 -9.49
#